data_AF-A0A0Q9A3X5-F1
#
_entry.id   AF-A0A0Q9A3X5-F1
#
_cell.length_a   1.000
_cell.length_b   1.000
_cell.length_c   1.000
_cell.angle_alpha   90.00
_cell.angle_beta   90.00
_cell.angle_gamma   90.00
#
_symmetry.space_group_name_H-M   'P 1'
#
loop_
_entity.id
_entity.type
_entity.pdbx_description
1 polymer ?
#
loop_
_entity_poly.entity_id
_entity_poly.type
_entity_poly.pdbx_seq_one_letter_code
_entity_poly.pdbx_strand_id
1 'polypeptide(L)'
;MERGTILQATHRALTQGFHYIVYFEGNPDQDFIGGMITHYNGNGNVPMQPEYFEINDKNDKAFKVTYDNSFLVVGKFIKPSQWGPYSKVGKLSEEGIQFLENIIGNLPFEPFAYYYKRNQK
;
A
#
# COMPACT_ATOMS: atom_id res chain seq x y z
N MET A 1 -13.24 2.58 5.84
CA MET A 1 -12.42 2.73 4.62
C MET A 1 -12.44 1.41 3.86
N GLU A 2 -12.45 1.44 2.53
CA GLU A 2 -12.56 0.22 1.71
C GLU A 2 -11.18 -0.40 1.43
N ARG A 3 -11.10 -1.73 1.48
CA ARG A 3 -9.93 -2.51 1.05
C ARG A 3 -9.52 -2.10 -0.37
N GLY A 4 -8.21 -2.05 -0.64
CA GLY A 4 -7.67 -1.60 -1.92
C GLY A 4 -7.58 -0.08 -2.08
N THR A 5 -8.06 0.72 -1.12
CA THR A 5 -7.85 2.18 -1.15
C THR A 5 -6.35 2.47 -1.05
N ILE A 6 -5.81 3.29 -1.96
CA ILE A 6 -4.42 3.73 -1.91
C ILE A 6 -4.35 5.03 -1.12
N LEU A 7 -3.52 5.01 -0.07
CA LEU A 7 -3.35 6.06 0.90
C LEU A 7 -1.96 6.68 0.83
N GLN A 8 -1.93 7.98 1.10
CA GLN A 8 -0.73 8.74 1.38
C GLN A 8 -0.78 9.25 2.82
N ALA A 9 0.27 8.99 3.58
CA ALA A 9 0.45 9.55 4.92
C ALA A 9 0.93 11.01 4.86
N THR A 10 0.58 11.84 5.83
CA THR A 10 1.15 13.18 5.98
C THR A 10 2.64 13.13 6.33
N HIS A 11 3.04 12.21 7.20
CA HIS A 11 4.45 12.04 7.61
C HIS A 11 5.18 11.06 6.69
N ARG A 12 6.05 11.59 5.84
CA ARG A 12 6.64 10.90 4.68
C ARG A 12 8.11 10.49 4.87
N ALA A 13 8.63 10.43 6.10
CA ALA A 13 10.00 9.95 6.33
C ALA A 13 10.16 8.47 5.92
N LEU A 14 11.38 8.06 5.55
CA LEU A 14 11.68 6.69 5.07
C LEU A 14 11.22 5.58 6.03
N THR A 15 11.29 5.82 7.34
CA THR A 15 10.86 4.89 8.39
C THR A 15 9.38 5.07 8.78
N GLN A 16 8.66 5.95 8.10
CA GLN A 16 7.25 6.29 8.31
C GLN A 16 6.45 6.02 7.01
N GLY A 17 5.54 6.90 6.61
CA GLY A 17 4.66 6.72 5.46
C GLY A 17 5.25 7.14 4.11
N PHE A 18 6.56 6.94 3.88
CA PHE A 18 7.23 7.27 2.60
C PHE A 18 6.59 6.56 1.41
N HIS A 19 6.30 5.25 1.55
CA HIS A 19 5.63 4.47 0.52
C HIS A 19 4.13 4.78 0.48
N TYR A 20 3.51 4.65 -0.70
CA TYR A 20 2.05 4.58 -0.78
C TYR A 20 1.58 3.30 -0.11
N ILE A 21 0.43 3.40 0.56
CA ILE A 21 -0.11 2.33 1.40
C ILE A 21 -1.38 1.83 0.73
N VAL A 22 -1.51 0.52 0.53
CA VAL A 22 -2.78 -0.07 0.13
C VAL A 22 -3.50 -0.51 1.39
N TYR A 23 -4.63 0.12 1.71
CA TYR A 23 -5.43 -0.23 2.87
C TYR A 23 -5.95 -1.67 2.76
N PHE A 24 -5.72 -2.47 3.79
CA PHE A 24 -6.12 -3.88 3.84
C PHE A 24 -7.29 -4.09 4.81
N GLU A 25 -7.13 -3.69 6.07
CA GLU A 25 -8.15 -3.79 7.12
C GLU A 25 -7.80 -2.92 8.36
N GLY A 26 -8.75 -2.76 9.28
CA GLY A 26 -8.56 -2.03 10.55
C GLY A 26 -9.31 -0.70 10.61
N ASN A 27 -8.82 0.23 11.43
CA ASN A 27 -9.38 1.58 11.56
C ASN A 27 -8.30 2.62 11.21
N PRO A 28 -8.46 3.41 10.14
CA PRO A 28 -7.49 4.44 9.74
C PRO A 28 -7.26 5.56 10.76
N ASP A 29 -8.22 5.78 11.68
CA ASP A 29 -8.09 6.74 12.79
C ASP A 29 -7.28 6.16 13.97
N GLN A 30 -6.96 4.86 13.90
CA GLN A 30 -6.07 4.15 14.80
C GLN A 30 -4.93 3.54 13.97
N ASP A 31 -4.27 2.53 14.53
CA ASP A 31 -3.37 1.71 13.76
C ASP A 31 -4.19 0.76 12.87
N PHE A 32 -3.78 0.63 11.61
CA PHE A 32 -4.42 -0.24 10.65
C PHE A 32 -3.40 -1.08 9.90
N ILE A 33 -3.89 -2.01 9.08
CA ILE A 33 -3.06 -2.92 8.31
C ILE A 33 -3.08 -2.51 6.85
N GLY A 34 -1.91 -2.48 6.22
CA GLY A 34 -1.78 -2.18 4.81
C GLY A 34 -0.57 -2.80 4.12
N GLY A 35 -0.71 -3.00 2.82
CA GLY A 35 0.40 -3.29 1.90
C GLY A 35 1.17 -2.01 1.54
N MET A 36 2.29 -2.16 0.83
CA MET A 36 3.06 -1.02 0.32
C MET A 36 3.36 -1.16 -1.15
N ILE A 37 3.30 -0.03 -1.86
CA ILE A 37 3.72 0.10 -3.25
C ILE A 37 5.11 0.74 -3.29
N THR A 38 5.97 0.21 -4.15
CA THR A 38 7.34 0.70 -4.37
C THR A 38 7.70 0.67 -5.86
N HIS A 39 8.71 1.43 -6.26
CA HIS A 39 9.30 1.35 -7.59
C HIS A 39 10.56 0.46 -7.63
N TYR A 40 10.97 -0.09 -6.48
CA TYR A 40 12.16 -0.93 -6.39
C TYR A 40 11.85 -2.38 -6.75
N ASN A 41 12.47 -2.86 -7.83
CA ASN A 41 12.46 -4.25 -8.26
C ASN A 41 13.55 -5.07 -7.54
N GLY A 42 13.31 -5.41 -6.28
CA GLY A 42 14.21 -6.23 -5.48
C GLY A 42 13.50 -6.79 -4.24
N ASN A 43 14.22 -7.52 -3.38
CA ASN A 43 13.67 -8.13 -2.15
C ASN A 43 12.42 -9.01 -2.36
N GLY A 44 12.28 -9.58 -3.56
CA GLY A 44 11.12 -10.38 -3.93
C GLY A 44 9.82 -9.59 -4.13
N ASN A 45 9.89 -8.26 -4.28
CA ASN A 45 8.72 -7.44 -4.60
C ASN A 45 8.06 -7.93 -5.89
N VAL A 46 6.73 -8.01 -5.91
CA VAL A 46 5.98 -8.60 -7.02
C VAL A 46 5.51 -7.50 -7.96
N PRO A 47 5.78 -7.59 -9.27
CA PRO A 47 5.36 -6.57 -10.23
C PRO A 47 3.83 -6.46 -10.25
N MET A 48 3.34 -5.21 -10.24
CA MET A 48 1.94 -4.91 -10.45
C MET A 48 1.69 -4.62 -11.94
N GLN A 49 0.43 -4.69 -12.35
CA GLN A 49 0.01 -4.41 -13.72
C GLN A 49 -0.86 -3.14 -13.79
N PRO A 50 -0.93 -2.45 -14.94
CA PRO A 50 -1.78 -1.28 -15.12
C PRO A 50 -3.24 -1.49 -14.71
N GLU A 51 -3.80 -2.65 -15.05
CA GLU A 51 -5.20 -3.04 -14.81
C GLU A 51 -5.53 -3.19 -13.33
N TYR A 52 -4.52 -3.25 -12.45
CA TYR A 52 -4.72 -3.31 -11.00
C TYR A 52 -5.05 -1.95 -10.38
N PHE A 53 -4.98 -0.86 -11.14
CA PHE A 53 -5.19 0.50 -10.65
C PHE A 53 -6.40 1.13 -11.33
N GLU A 54 -7.27 1.73 -10.53
CA GLU A 54 -8.28 2.64 -11.03
C GLU A 54 -7.63 3.94 -11.51
N ILE A 55 -8.07 4.46 -12.65
CA ILE A 55 -7.52 5.71 -13.22
C ILE A 55 -8.26 6.93 -12.65
N ASN A 56 -9.59 6.83 -12.50
CA ASN A 56 -10.45 7.92 -12.07
C ASN A 56 -11.26 7.54 -10.83
N ASP A 57 -11.65 8.54 -10.04
CA ASP A 57 -12.64 8.39 -9.00
C ASP A 57 -14.08 8.34 -9.55
N LYS A 58 -15.06 8.19 -8.66
CA LYS A 58 -16.49 8.10 -9.00
C LYS A 58 -17.07 9.35 -9.68
N ASN A 59 -16.34 10.46 -9.70
CA ASN A 59 -16.74 11.72 -10.33
C ASN A 59 -15.87 12.01 -11.58
N ASP A 60 -15.24 10.98 -12.16
CA ASP A 60 -14.32 11.07 -13.31
C ASP A 60 -13.08 11.93 -13.07
N LYS A 61 -12.69 12.16 -11.81
CA LYS A 61 -11.45 12.86 -11.49
C LYS A 61 -10.28 11.88 -11.41
N ALA A 62 -9.22 12.16 -12.15
CA ALA A 62 -8.00 11.35 -12.12
C ALA A 62 -7.44 11.18 -10.70
N PHE A 63 -7.12 9.94 -10.35
CA PHE A 63 -6.38 9.64 -9.13
C PHE A 63 -4.93 10.13 -9.24
N LYS A 64 -4.37 10.51 -8.10
CA LYS A 64 -2.95 10.92 -8.02
C LYS A 64 -2.03 9.73 -8.24
N VAL A 65 -2.41 8.56 -7.75
CA VAL A 65 -1.62 7.32 -7.87
C VAL A 65 -2.34 6.39 -8.85
N THR A 66 -1.71 6.23 -10.01
CA THR A 66 -2.00 5.22 -11.02
C THR A 66 -0.77 4.32 -11.17
N TYR A 67 -0.82 3.36 -12.10
CA TYR A 67 0.34 2.52 -12.39
C TYR A 67 1.53 3.33 -12.90
N ASP A 68 2.71 3.09 -12.30
CA ASP A 68 3.98 3.69 -12.71
C ASP A 68 5.14 2.73 -12.38
N ASN A 69 5.25 1.65 -13.16
CA ASN A 69 6.27 0.59 -12.93
C ASN A 69 6.29 0.13 -11.46
N SER A 70 5.09 -0.05 -10.92
CA SER A 70 4.85 -0.29 -9.50
C SER A 70 5.03 -1.76 -9.14
N PHE A 71 5.56 -2.00 -7.94
CA PHE A 71 5.69 -3.32 -7.33
C PHE A 71 4.99 -3.34 -5.97
N LEU A 72 4.38 -4.47 -5.64
CA LEU A 72 3.86 -4.75 -4.31
C LEU A 72 4.97 -5.34 -3.43
N VAL A 73 5.21 -4.70 -2.29
CA VAL A 73 6.10 -5.26 -1.27
C VAL A 73 5.45 -6.49 -0.66
N VAL A 74 6.16 -7.63 -0.62
CA VAL A 74 5.68 -8.90 -0.06
C VAL A 74 5.72 -8.83 1.47
N GLY A 75 4.76 -8.11 2.03
CA GLY A 75 4.58 -7.96 3.47
C GLY A 75 3.29 -7.25 3.82
N LYS A 76 2.74 -7.61 4.98
CA LYS A 76 1.56 -7.01 5.57
C LYS A 76 2.01 -6.18 6.77
N PHE A 77 1.73 -4.88 6.77
CA PHE A 77 2.37 -3.96 7.72
C PHE A 77 1.37 -3.26 8.61
N ILE A 78 1.74 -3.10 9.88
CA ILE A 78 1.08 -2.18 10.80
C ILE A 78 1.42 -0.75 10.33
N LYS A 79 0.38 0.08 10.20
CA LYS A 79 0.44 1.49 9.80
C LYS A 79 0.00 2.34 10.99
N PRO A 80 0.97 2.86 11.78
CA PRO A 80 0.68 3.67 12.94
C PRO A 80 -0.15 4.92 12.62
N SER A 81 -1.18 5.17 13.41
CA SER A 81 -2.01 6.39 13.33
C SER A 81 -1.20 7.68 13.29
N GLN A 82 -0.09 7.73 14.05
CA GLN A 82 0.84 8.87 14.11
C GLN A 82 1.52 9.22 12.78
N TRP A 83 1.54 8.34 11.77
CA TRP A 83 2.04 8.73 10.44
C TRP A 83 1.00 9.53 9.65
N GLY A 84 -0.27 9.41 10.02
CA GLY A 84 -1.38 10.12 9.44
C GLY A 84 -1.39 11.63 9.77
N PRO A 85 -2.48 12.33 9.41
CA PRO A 85 -3.68 11.79 8.76
C PRO A 85 -3.41 11.18 7.38
N TYR A 86 -4.28 10.27 6.95
CA TYR A 86 -4.13 9.53 5.69
C TYR A 86 -5.10 10.06 4.64
N SER A 87 -4.57 10.47 3.49
CA SER A 87 -5.37 10.94 2.36
C SER A 87 -5.53 9.84 1.32
N LYS A 88 -6.75 9.65 0.81
CA LYS A 88 -7.00 8.80 -0.36
C LYS A 88 -6.37 9.46 -1.60
N VAL A 89 -5.49 8.74 -2.27
CA VAL A 89 -4.76 9.20 -3.47
C VAL A 89 -4.93 8.27 -4.67
N GLY A 90 -5.54 7.10 -4.47
CA GLY A 90 -5.84 6.13 -5.52
C GLY A 90 -6.76 5.02 -5.01
N LYS A 91 -7.05 4.05 -5.87
CA LYS A 91 -7.77 2.83 -5.53
C LYS A 91 -7.30 1.70 -6.46
N LEU A 92 -7.17 0.49 -5.93
CA LEU A 92 -6.99 -0.70 -6.75
C LEU A 92 -8.33 -1.12 -7.36
N SER A 93 -8.29 -1.64 -8.58
CA SER A 93 -9.42 -2.34 -9.19
C SER A 93 -9.74 -3.64 -8.42
N GLU A 94 -10.83 -4.31 -8.79
CA GLU A 94 -11.18 -5.61 -8.19
C GLU A 94 -10.07 -6.65 -8.42
N GLU A 95 -9.51 -6.71 -9.63
CA GLU A 95 -8.38 -7.55 -9.98
C GLU A 95 -7.14 -7.20 -9.15
N GLY A 96 -6.90 -5.90 -8.92
CA GLY A 96 -5.83 -5.42 -8.07
C GLY A 96 -6.01 -5.81 -6.60
N ILE A 97 -7.24 -5.81 -6.10
CA ILE A 97 -7.58 -6.25 -4.73
C ILE A 97 -7.34 -7.76 -4.61
N GLN A 98 -7.80 -8.56 -5.56
CA GLN A 98 -7.55 -10.01 -5.58
C GLN A 98 -6.06 -10.33 -5.64
N PHE A 99 -5.29 -9.60 -6.46
CA PHE A 99 -3.84 -9.71 -6.50
C PHE A 99 -3.21 -9.41 -5.13
N LEU A 100 -3.61 -8.32 -4.47
CA LEU A 100 -3.14 -7.97 -3.13
C LEU A 100 -3.42 -9.10 -2.13
N GLU A 101 -4.64 -9.63 -2.11
CA GLU A 101 -5.04 -10.72 -1.21
C GLU A 101 -4.26 -12.00 -1.46
N ASN A 102 -4.01 -12.35 -2.73
CA ASN A 102 -3.23 -13.52 -3.09
C ASN A 102 -1.76 -13.43 -2.64
N ILE A 103 -1.16 -12.23 -2.68
CA ILE A 103 0.25 -12.05 -2.33
C ILE A 103 0.45 -11.88 -0.82
N ILE A 104 -0.36 -11.04 -0.16
CA ILE A 104 -0.15 -10.69 1.26
C ILE A 104 -1.23 -11.19 2.21
N GLY A 105 -2.35 -11.71 1.71
CA GLY A 105 -3.55 -12.00 2.51
C GLY A 105 -3.32 -13.00 3.64
N ASN A 106 -2.46 -13.99 3.45
CA ASN A 106 -2.14 -15.00 4.47
C ASN A 106 -0.82 -14.74 5.23
N LEU A 107 -0.15 -13.61 4.95
CA LEU A 107 1.07 -13.25 5.67
C LEU A 107 0.73 -12.71 7.08
N PRO A 108 1.58 -13.00 8.09
CA PRO A 108 1.50 -12.32 9.37
C PRO A 108 1.77 -10.82 9.18
N PHE A 109 1.15 -9.99 10.01
CA PHE A 109 1.45 -8.57 10.01
C PHE A 109 2.67 -8.27 10.90
N GLU A 110 3.51 -7.33 10.48
CA GLU A 110 4.69 -6.89 11.24
C GLU A 110 4.91 -5.36 11.13
N PRO A 111 5.64 -4.74 12.06
CA PRO A 111 6.14 -3.38 11.87
C PRO A 111 7.10 -3.32 10.68
N PHE A 112 6.96 -2.30 9.81
CA PHE A 112 7.84 -2.15 8.63
C PHE A 112 9.33 -2.12 9.00
N ALA A 113 9.70 -1.54 10.15
CA ALA A 113 11.08 -1.49 10.60
C ALA A 113 11.71 -2.89 10.78
N TYR A 114 10.93 -3.91 11.15
CA TYR A 114 11.43 -5.28 11.30
C TYR A 114 11.66 -5.94 9.95
N TYR A 115 10.71 -5.78 9.02
CA TYR A 115 10.88 -6.20 7.63
C TYR A 115 12.10 -5.54 6.98
N TYR A 116 12.27 -4.22 7.15
CA TYR A 116 13.37 -3.47 6.56
C TYR A 116 14.73 -3.99 7.06
N LYS A 117 14.90 -4.15 8.38
CA LYS A 117 16.14 -4.69 8.97
C LYS A 117 16.51 -6.09 8.45
N ARG A 118 15.52 -6.97 8.26
CA ARG A 118 15.74 -8.35 7.79
C ARG A 118 16.08 -8.43 6.30
N ASN A 119 15.68 -7.44 5.51
CA ASN A 119 15.86 -7.40 4.06
C ASN A 119 16.89 -6.36 3.60
N GLN A 120 17.65 -5.75 4.52
CA GLN A 120 18.89 -5.07 4.18
C GLN A 120 19.92 -6.13 3.79
N LYS A 121 20.13 -6.30 2.49
CA LYS A 121 21.28 -7.02 1.93
C LYS A 121 22.35 -6.01 1.52
#